data_AF-A0A6C0B6V2-F1
#
_entry.id   AF-A0A6C0B6V2-F1
#
_cell.length_a   1.000
_cell.length_b   1.000
_cell.length_c   1.000
_cell.angle_alpha   90.00
_cell.angle_beta   90.00
_cell.angle_gamma   90.00
#
_symmetry.space_group_name_H-M   'P 1'
#
loop_
_entity.id
_entity.type
_entity.pdbx_description
1 polymer ?
#
loop_
_entity_poly.entity_id
_entity_poly.type
_entity_poly.pdbx_seq_one_letter_code
_entity_poly.pdbx_strand_id
1 'polypeptide(L)'
;MDVLKTGLIASGVTLVALFVFIGIYWAIRGYPPASRMLVEEVKEIGIPDDKAHFLFFFTKWCPYSEEAQPIVKSLESIVKDRTYGGKKVDIQYINCETDRKCSEYKVDSYPSYKLKTSSKTFEYLGPPKVSVLREFLVEALGPELMVAGATDTE
;
A
#
# COMPACT_ATOMS: atom_id res chain seq x y z
N MET A 1 -41.50 15.01 -36.17
CA MET A 1 -41.30 14.49 -34.79
C MET A 1 -40.39 13.26 -34.75
N ASP A 2 -40.17 12.58 -35.88
CA ASP A 2 -39.41 11.33 -35.93
C ASP A 2 -37.89 11.51 -35.78
N VAL A 3 -37.31 12.56 -36.37
CA VAL A 3 -35.85 12.84 -36.31
C VAL A 3 -35.35 13.03 -34.87
N LEU A 4 -36.18 13.62 -33.99
CA LEU A 4 -35.85 13.84 -32.58
C LEU A 4 -35.83 12.52 -31.80
N LYS A 5 -36.73 11.57 -32.13
CA LYS A 5 -36.79 10.25 -31.50
C LYS A 5 -35.61 9.37 -31.93
N THR A 6 -35.27 9.38 -33.22
CA THR A 6 -34.13 8.62 -33.74
C THR A 6 -32.80 9.12 -33.17
N GLY A 7 -32.65 10.45 -32.98
CA GLY A 7 -31.49 11.04 -32.33
C GLY A 7 -31.37 10.66 -30.84
N LEU A 8 -32.48 10.59 -30.11
CA LEU A 8 -32.49 10.18 -28.70
C LEU A 8 -32.08 8.70 -28.54
N ILE A 9 -32.57 7.83 -29.43
CA ILE A 9 -32.22 6.39 -29.44
C ILE A 9 -30.75 6.20 -29.81
N ALA A 10 -30.26 6.90 -30.85
CA ALA A 10 -28.87 6.79 -31.27
C ALA A 10 -27.89 7.25 -30.18
N SER A 11 -28.21 8.34 -29.46
CA SER A 11 -27.43 8.83 -28.31
C SER A 11 -27.43 7.83 -27.14
N GLY A 12 -28.57 7.20 -26.85
CA GLY A 12 -28.66 6.17 -25.82
C GLY A 12 -27.83 4.94 -26.15
N VAL A 13 -27.85 4.48 -27.40
CA VAL A 13 -27.09 3.29 -27.85
C VAL A 13 -25.58 3.52 -27.76
N THR A 14 -25.08 4.70 -28.15
CA THR A 14 -23.66 5.01 -28.03
C THR A 14 -23.21 5.14 -26.58
N LEU A 15 -24.04 5.70 -25.69
CA LEU A 15 -23.76 5.78 -24.25
C LEU A 15 -23.69 4.39 -23.61
N VAL A 16 -24.63 3.51 -23.94
CA VAL A 16 -24.63 2.12 -23.47
C VAL A 16 -23.41 1.37 -24.03
N ALA A 17 -23.09 1.53 -25.31
CA ALA A 17 -21.90 0.92 -25.90
C ALA A 17 -20.61 1.40 -25.22
N LEU A 18 -20.50 2.69 -24.87
CA LEU A 18 -19.38 3.23 -24.11
C LEU A 18 -19.29 2.61 -22.71
N PHE A 19 -20.40 2.53 -21.96
CA PHE A 19 -20.40 1.92 -20.64
C PHE A 19 -20.03 0.43 -20.69
N VAL A 20 -20.48 -0.30 -21.70
CA VAL A 20 -20.12 -1.70 -21.92
C VAL A 20 -18.64 -1.83 -22.29
N PHE A 21 -18.13 -0.96 -23.17
CA PHE A 21 -16.71 -0.97 -23.56
C PHE A 21 -15.79 -0.65 -22.38
N ILE A 22 -16.19 0.32 -21.55
CA ILE A 22 -15.53 0.63 -20.28
C ILE A 22 -15.62 -0.59 -19.36
N GLY A 23 -16.81 -1.14 -19.10
CA GLY A 23 -16.95 -2.32 -18.23
C GLY A 23 -16.09 -3.52 -18.65
N ILE A 24 -16.09 -3.85 -19.95
CA ILE A 24 -15.26 -4.92 -20.54
C ILE A 24 -13.76 -4.60 -20.38
N TYR A 25 -13.37 -3.35 -20.66
CA TYR A 25 -11.98 -2.92 -20.52
C TYR A 25 -11.48 -3.10 -19.07
N TRP A 26 -12.28 -2.70 -18.07
CA TRP A 26 -11.95 -2.87 -16.65
C TRP A 26 -12.00 -4.35 -16.22
N ALA A 27 -12.88 -5.16 -16.80
CA ALA A 27 -12.93 -6.60 -16.55
C ALA A 27 -11.67 -7.33 -17.07
N ILE A 28 -11.16 -6.94 -18.24
CA ILE A 28 -9.97 -7.56 -18.86
C ILE A 28 -8.67 -7.08 -18.18
N ARG A 29 -8.54 -5.78 -17.88
CA ARG A 29 -7.32 -5.24 -17.25
C ARG A 29 -7.26 -5.42 -15.73
N GLY A 30 -8.35 -5.87 -15.11
CA GLY A 30 -8.51 -5.80 -13.66
C GLY A 30 -8.77 -4.37 -13.20
N TYR A 31 -9.47 -4.24 -12.08
CA TYR A 31 -9.59 -2.95 -11.41
C TYR A 31 -8.19 -2.51 -10.95
N PRO A 32 -7.72 -1.29 -11.29
CA PRO A 32 -6.43 -0.81 -10.85
C PRO A 32 -6.35 -0.97 -9.32
N PRO A 33 -5.34 -1.68 -8.79
CA PRO A 33 -5.18 -1.78 -7.36
C PRO A 33 -5.05 -0.35 -6.84
N ALA A 34 -5.96 0.03 -5.94
CA ALA A 34 -6.05 1.40 -5.44
C ALA A 34 -4.81 1.86 -4.67
N SER A 35 -3.85 0.96 -4.42
CA SER A 35 -2.55 1.22 -3.82
C SER A 35 -1.68 2.09 -4.74
N ARG A 36 -1.73 3.40 -4.54
CA ARG A 36 -0.73 4.31 -5.12
C ARG A 36 0.51 4.32 -4.22
N MET A 37 1.69 4.19 -4.81
CA MET A 37 2.95 4.46 -4.12
C MET A 37 3.40 5.88 -4.41
N LEU A 38 3.58 6.71 -3.38
CA LEU A 38 4.26 7.99 -3.51
C LEU A 38 5.72 7.81 -3.06
N VAL A 39 6.66 8.07 -3.95
CA VAL A 39 8.09 8.00 -3.65
C VAL A 39 8.56 9.40 -3.30
N GLU A 40 8.96 9.61 -2.05
CA GLU A 40 9.61 10.83 -1.59
C GLU A 40 11.11 10.54 -1.42
N GLU A 41 11.97 11.35 -2.04
CA GLU A 41 13.41 11.25 -1.85
C GLU A 41 13.79 11.78 -0.45
N VAL A 42 14.54 10.99 0.31
CA VAL A 42 14.83 11.29 1.72
C VAL A 42 16.00 12.25 1.83
N LYS A 43 15.78 13.38 2.49
CA LYS A 43 16.84 14.29 2.93
C LYS A 43 17.29 13.91 4.35
N GLU A 44 18.15 12.90 4.46
CA GLU A 44 19.06 12.54 5.58
C GLU A 44 19.17 11.03 5.86
N ILE A 45 20.42 10.64 6.09
CA ILE A 45 21.02 9.31 5.98
C ILE A 45 21.24 8.77 7.39
N GLY A 46 20.70 7.58 7.67
CA GLY A 46 20.91 6.91 8.96
C GLY A 46 20.37 5.48 9.04
N ILE A 47 19.61 5.06 8.03
CA ILE A 47 19.18 3.67 7.90
C ILE A 47 20.24 2.95 7.06
N PRO A 48 20.85 1.87 7.57
CA PRO A 48 21.82 1.12 6.81
C PRO A 48 21.12 0.42 5.63
N ASP A 49 21.84 0.21 4.52
CA ASP A 49 21.22 -0.27 3.28
C ASP A 49 20.58 -1.65 3.43
N ASP A 50 21.02 -2.47 4.40
CA ASP A 50 20.46 -3.78 4.71
C ASP A 50 19.13 -3.72 5.50
N LYS A 51 18.61 -2.53 5.83
CA LYS A 51 17.38 -2.36 6.62
C LYS A 51 16.38 -1.42 5.96
N ALA A 52 15.11 -1.69 6.24
CA ALA A 52 14.00 -0.82 5.90
C ALA A 52 13.05 -0.72 7.10
N HIS A 53 12.54 0.48 7.38
CA HIS A 53 11.58 0.70 8.46
C HIS A 53 10.19 0.93 7.87
N PHE A 54 9.26 0.05 8.20
CA PHE A 54 7.85 0.19 7.87
C PHE A 54 7.13 0.90 9.04
N LEU A 55 6.83 2.17 8.86
CA LEU A 55 6.20 3.06 9.83
C LEU A 55 4.68 2.98 9.66
N PHE A 56 3.99 2.56 10.72
CA PHE A 56 2.53 2.54 10.81
C PHE A 56 2.06 3.66 11.74
N PHE A 57 1.45 4.68 11.15
CA PHE A 57 0.93 5.84 11.87
C PHE A 57 -0.55 5.63 12.19
N PHE A 58 -0.87 5.59 13.47
CA PHE A 58 -2.21 5.26 13.95
C PHE A 58 -2.64 6.15 15.12
N THR A 59 -3.94 6.13 15.40
CA THR A 59 -4.57 6.80 16.55
C THR A 59 -5.55 5.82 17.22
N LYS A 60 -5.80 5.97 18.52
CA LYS A 60 -6.66 5.05 19.29
C LYS A 60 -8.15 5.31 19.11
N TRP A 61 -8.55 6.54 18.76
CA TRP A 61 -9.96 6.91 18.58
C TRP A 61 -10.52 6.56 17.19
N CYS A 62 -9.66 6.21 16.22
CA CYS A 62 -10.07 5.98 14.84
C CYS A 62 -10.38 4.48 14.61
N PRO A 63 -11.61 4.11 14.21
CA PRO A 63 -12.00 2.71 14.01
C PRO A 63 -11.20 2.04 12.88
N TYR A 64 -10.87 2.77 11.81
CA TYR A 64 -10.04 2.24 10.71
C TYR A 64 -8.62 1.90 11.16
N SER A 65 -8.07 2.66 12.11
CA SER A 65 -6.76 2.40 12.70
C SER A 65 -6.79 1.17 13.61
N GLU A 66 -7.89 0.96 14.33
CA GLU A 66 -8.11 -0.22 15.18
C GLU A 66 -8.19 -1.50 14.35
N GLU A 67 -8.91 -1.48 13.22
CA GLU A 67 -9.00 -2.60 12.29
C GLU A 67 -7.65 -2.93 11.61
N ALA A 68 -6.82 -1.91 11.36
CA ALA A 68 -5.52 -2.09 10.71
C ALA A 68 -4.45 -2.69 11.62
N GLN A 69 -4.51 -2.44 12.93
CA GLN A 69 -3.53 -2.96 13.91
C GLN A 69 -3.30 -4.48 13.84
N PRO A 70 -4.33 -5.36 13.89
CA PRO A 70 -4.13 -6.80 13.81
C PRO A 70 -3.53 -7.25 12.46
N ILE A 71 -3.78 -6.48 11.40
CA ILE A 71 -3.29 -6.77 10.05
C ILE A 71 -1.81 -6.44 9.95
N VAL A 72 -1.38 -5.29 10.47
CA VAL A 72 0.02 -4.90 10.57
C VAL A 72 0.80 -5.86 11.49
N LYS A 73 0.19 -6.31 12.60
CA LYS A 73 0.78 -7.32 13.49
C LYS A 73 0.97 -8.68 12.82
N SER A 74 0.03 -9.07 11.97
CA SER A 74 0.16 -10.28 11.15
C SER A 74 1.30 -10.14 10.14
N LEU A 75 1.43 -8.96 9.51
CA LEU A 75 2.56 -8.65 8.64
C LEU A 75 3.89 -8.70 9.39
N GLU A 76 3.97 -8.13 10.58
CA GLU A 76 5.16 -8.12 11.45
C GLU A 76 5.71 -9.53 11.70
N SER A 77 4.80 -10.46 12.00
CA SER A 77 5.14 -11.87 12.23
C SER A 77 5.73 -12.53 10.99
N ILE A 78 5.29 -12.13 9.79
CA ILE A 78 5.78 -12.68 8.52
C ILE A 78 7.12 -12.07 8.13
N VAL A 79 7.28 -10.75 8.27
CA VAL A 79 8.50 -10.04 7.84
C VAL A 79 9.69 -10.32 8.76
N LYS A 80 9.47 -10.73 10.02
CA LYS A 80 10.52 -11.03 10.98
C LYS A 80 11.47 -12.14 10.51
N ASP A 81 10.92 -13.16 9.87
CA ASP A 81 11.66 -14.35 9.41
C ASP A 81 12.09 -14.25 7.94
N ARG A 82 11.88 -13.09 7.31
CA ARG A 82 12.06 -12.88 5.86
C ARG A 82 12.83 -11.60 5.59
N THR A 83 13.41 -11.54 4.40
CA THR A 83 14.05 -10.35 3.85
C THR A 83 13.42 -10.02 2.51
N TYR A 84 13.41 -8.74 2.14
CA TYR A 84 12.83 -8.27 0.89
C TYR A 84 13.94 -7.56 0.11
N GLY A 85 14.32 -8.10 -1.04
CA GLY A 85 15.48 -7.62 -1.80
C GLY A 85 16.79 -7.59 -1.00
N GLY A 86 16.95 -8.52 -0.06
CA GLY A 86 18.10 -8.59 0.85
C GLY A 86 18.05 -7.63 2.04
N LYS A 87 16.95 -6.86 2.21
CA LYS A 87 16.76 -5.92 3.32
C LYS A 87 15.85 -6.51 4.40
N LYS A 88 16.19 -6.30 5.67
CA LYS A 88 15.34 -6.64 6.81
C LYS A 88 14.33 -5.52 7.06
N VAL A 89 13.05 -5.89 7.17
CA VAL A 89 11.96 -4.94 7.41
C VAL A 89 11.62 -4.91 8.90
N ASP A 90 11.72 -3.74 9.50
CA ASP A 90 11.35 -3.47 10.90
C ASP A 90 10.04 -2.66 10.93
N ILE A 91 9.03 -3.14 11.64
CA ILE A 91 7.73 -2.48 11.73
C ILE A 91 7.67 -1.60 12.98
N GLN A 92 7.34 -0.32 12.81
CA GLN A 92 7.22 0.64 13.90
C GLN A 92 5.81 1.17 14.02
N TYR A 93 5.21 0.98 15.19
CA TYR A 93 3.89 1.51 15.53
C TYR A 93 4.06 2.90 16.13
N ILE A 94 3.56 3.92 15.44
CA ILE A 94 3.66 5.33 15.86
C ILE A 94 2.26 5.82 16.22
N ASN A 95 2.05 6.08 17.51
CA ASN A 95 0.82 6.66 18.01
C ASN A 95 0.86 8.20 17.87
N CYS A 96 0.08 8.73 16.93
CA CYS A 96 0.05 10.15 16.62
C CYS A 96 -0.66 11.03 17.65
N GLU A 97 -1.30 10.44 18.66
CA GLU A 97 -1.84 11.20 19.79
C GLU A 97 -0.74 11.59 20.80
N THR A 98 0.35 10.82 20.84
CA THR A 98 1.42 11.00 21.83
C THR A 98 2.77 11.35 21.19
N ASP A 99 3.01 10.89 19.97
CA ASP A 99 4.29 11.05 19.28
C ASP A 99 4.24 12.22 18.28
N ARG A 100 5.26 13.09 18.34
CA ARG A 100 5.39 14.25 17.45
C ARG A 100 5.91 13.88 16.06
N LYS A 101 6.38 12.64 15.87
CA LYS A 101 6.83 12.14 14.56
C LYS A 101 5.77 12.29 13.47
N CYS A 102 4.48 12.22 13.79
CA CYS A 102 3.43 12.32 12.79
C CYS A 102 3.40 13.69 12.08
N SER A 103 3.75 14.76 12.80
CA SER A 103 3.91 16.10 12.22
C SER A 103 5.17 16.18 11.34
N GLU A 104 6.27 15.54 11.75
CA GLU A 104 7.51 15.50 10.99
C GLU A 104 7.35 14.77 9.65
N TYR A 105 6.63 13.64 9.66
CA TYR A 105 6.32 12.86 8.48
C TYR A 105 5.12 13.38 7.67
N LYS A 106 4.57 14.57 8.01
CA LYS A 106 3.41 15.19 7.34
C LYS A 106 2.27 14.18 7.13
N VAL A 107 1.86 13.51 8.20
CA VAL A 107 0.76 12.54 8.16
C VAL A 107 -0.57 13.30 8.22
N ASP A 108 -1.23 13.40 7.07
CA ASP A 108 -2.50 14.17 6.93
C ASP A 108 -3.76 13.34 7.22
N SER A 109 -3.66 12.01 7.22
CA SER A 109 -4.80 11.10 7.43
C SER A 109 -4.38 9.85 8.21
N TYR A 110 -5.35 9.15 8.81
CA TYR A 110 -5.10 7.94 9.57
C TYR A 110 -6.06 6.81 9.13
N PRO A 111 -5.60 5.55 9.06
CA PRO A 111 -4.21 5.11 9.23
C PRO A 111 -3.32 5.47 8.01
N SER A 112 -2.03 5.72 8.25
CA SER A 112 -1.03 5.93 7.20
C SER A 112 0.16 4.97 7.34
N TYR A 113 0.75 4.61 6.19
CA TYR A 113 1.84 3.64 6.10
C TYR A 113 2.97 4.25 5.27
N LYS A 114 4.18 4.29 5.83
CA LYS A 114 5.37 4.76 5.11
C LYS A 114 6.51 3.78 5.29
N LEU A 115 7.20 3.43 4.21
CA LEU A 115 8.37 2.57 4.21
C LEU A 115 9.60 3.43 3.93
N LYS A 116 10.46 3.54 4.94
CA LYS A 116 11.69 4.31 4.86
C LYS A 116 12.87 3.38 4.62
N THR A 117 13.64 3.67 3.57
CA THR A 117 14.90 3.00 3.24
C THR A 117 16.06 3.97 3.38
N SER A 118 17.29 3.53 3.11
CA SER A 118 18.48 4.39 3.15
C SER A 118 18.39 5.61 2.22
N SER A 119 17.68 5.48 1.09
CA SER A 119 17.63 6.49 0.03
C SER A 119 16.22 7.04 -0.27
N LYS A 120 15.17 6.24 -0.04
CA LYS A 120 13.80 6.56 -0.47
C LYS A 120 12.78 6.30 0.65
N THR A 121 11.74 7.11 0.68
CA THR A 121 10.53 6.85 1.44
C THR A 121 9.41 6.52 0.47
N PHE A 122 8.74 5.39 0.68
CA PHE A 122 7.58 4.97 -0.08
C PHE A 122 6.35 5.11 0.80
N GLU A 123 5.37 5.88 0.38
CA GLU A 123 4.08 5.98 1.06
C GLU A 123 3.08 5.03 0.40
N TYR A 124 2.40 4.22 1.22
CA TYR A 124 1.42 3.25 0.76
C TYR A 124 0.00 3.79 0.93
N LEU A 125 -0.70 3.95 -0.18
CA LEU A 125 -2.08 4.42 -0.24
C LEU A 125 -3.01 3.29 -0.67
N GLY A 126 -3.08 2.20 0.09
CA GLY A 126 -3.93 1.05 -0.24
C GLY A 126 -4.70 0.50 0.97
N PRO A 127 -5.55 -0.52 0.76
CA PRO A 127 -6.31 -1.12 1.84
C PRO A 127 -5.37 -1.82 2.85
N PRO A 128 -5.72 -1.86 4.15
CA PRO A 128 -4.97 -2.61 5.14
C PRO A 128 -5.23 -4.10 4.94
N LYS A 129 -4.50 -4.76 4.03
CA LYS A 129 -4.60 -6.21 3.80
C LYS A 129 -3.19 -6.79 3.77
N VAL A 130 -2.98 -7.91 4.47
CA VAL A 130 -1.66 -8.54 4.57
C VAL A 130 -1.07 -8.85 3.19
N SER A 131 -1.88 -9.37 2.25
CA SER A 131 -1.42 -9.69 0.89
C SER A 131 -0.93 -8.46 0.14
N VAL A 132 -1.71 -7.37 0.16
CA VAL A 132 -1.39 -6.13 -0.56
C VAL A 132 -0.22 -5.39 0.08
N LEU A 133 -0.11 -5.41 1.41
CA LEU A 133 1.06 -4.87 2.11
C LEU A 133 2.34 -5.66 1.80
N ARG A 134 2.25 -6.98 1.65
CA ARG A 134 3.39 -7.81 1.21
C ARG A 134 3.78 -7.51 -0.23
N GLU A 135 2.81 -7.40 -1.13
CA GLU A 135 3.05 -6.98 -2.51
C GLU A 135 3.72 -5.60 -2.56
N PHE A 136 3.29 -4.66 -1.71
CA PHE A 136 3.94 -3.36 -1.56
C PHE A 136 5.41 -3.47 -1.14
N LEU A 137 5.74 -4.32 -0.16
CA LEU A 137 7.13 -4.55 0.25
C LEU A 137 7.95 -5.15 -0.90
N VAL A 138 7.37 -6.07 -1.67
CA VAL A 138 8.04 -6.70 -2.82
C VAL A 138 8.30 -5.69 -3.94
N GLU A 139 7.33 -4.83 -4.25
CA GLU A 139 7.49 -3.80 -5.27
C GLU A 139 8.47 -2.70 -4.84
N ALA A 140 8.47 -2.31 -3.56
CA ALA A 140 9.33 -1.25 -3.04
C ALA A 140 10.78 -1.70 -2.79
N LEU A 141 10.98 -2.93 -2.29
CA LEU A 141 12.30 -3.43 -1.85
C LEU A 141 12.87 -4.53 -2.75
N GLY A 142 12.03 -5.28 -3.47
CA GLY A 142 12.41 -6.42 -4.29
C GLY A 142 11.88 -7.76 -3.75
N PRO A 143 12.27 -8.89 -4.36
CA PRO A 143 11.67 -10.20 -4.09
C PRO A 143 11.81 -10.62 -2.63
N GLU A 144 10.81 -11.35 -2.15
CA GLU A 144 10.82 -11.96 -0.82
C GLU A 144 11.80 -13.14 -0.77
N LEU A 145 12.76 -13.09 0.14
CA LEU A 145 13.81 -14.07 0.36
C LEU A 145 13.74 -14.56 1.80
N MET A 146 13.68 -15.87 2.02
CA MET A 146 13.75 -16.44 3.36
C MET A 146 15.14 -16.23 3.96
N VAL A 147 15.21 -15.91 5.25
CA VAL A 147 16.51 -15.81 5.94
C VAL A 147 17.15 -17.19 5.91
N ALA A 148 18.30 -17.32 5.23
CA ALA A 148 19.10 -18.54 5.20
C ALA A 148 19.52 -18.90 6.62
N GLY A 149 18.75 -19.76 7.27
CA GLY A 149 18.84 -20.07 8.70
C GLY A 149 17.71 -20.98 9.22
N ALA A 150 16.61 -21.12 8.47
CA ALA A 150 15.67 -22.22 8.65
C ALA A 150 15.99 -23.34 7.65
N THR A 151 17.10 -24.04 7.87
CA THR A 151 17.34 -25.33 7.20
C THR A 151 16.54 -26.41 7.90
N ASP A 152 15.91 -27.23 7.08
CA ASP A 152 15.15 -28.43 7.40
C ASP A 152 15.90 -29.36 8.39
N THR A 153 15.18 -29.77 9.44
CA THR A 153 15.39 -30.99 10.24
C THR A 153 13.97 -31.43 10.58
N GLU A 154 13.41 -32.54 10.09
CA GLU A 154 13.92 -33.85 9.66
C GLU A 154 12.97 -34.44 8.60
#